data_AF-A0A9E5TQ77-F1
#
_entry.id   AF-A0A9E5TQ77-F1
#
_cell.length_a   1.000
_cell.length_b   1.000
_cell.length_c   1.000
_cell.angle_alpha   90.00
_cell.angle_beta   90.00
_cell.angle_gamma   90.00
#
_symmetry.space_group_name_H-M   'P 1'
#
loop_
_entity.id
_entity.type
_entity.pdbx_description
1 polymer ?
#
loop_
_entity_poly.entity_id
_entity_poly.type
_entity_poly.pdbx_seq_one_letter_code
_entity_poly.pdbx_strand_id
1 'polypeptide(L)'
;MSFYRSVVSALLVIALFVVNAQYGIAQTGQMSMPDNHEIADFWLTHGQSARQDITFCAACHAREYCSRCHVSAISEIQALPSNPDVADYVASREWPAPPTHTPFFVEDHRAVAASTTQTCATCHVVEQQCNSCHLGSETLERQGGVTDVDNYHPLNFIQRHSASAWNQENECASCHNPETFCRSCHTTLGFASRDGRTNTGFHNESSSFTFGHGQAARQGLELCASCHAQQDCLQCHSARAGRRVNPHGPGFDAEKLRSKNQGLCLFCHFSVPGGP
;
A
#
# COMPACT_ATOMS: atom_id res chain seq x y z
N MET A 1 -36.19 7.16 55.62
CA MET A 1 -35.20 6.51 54.71
C MET A 1 -34.85 7.36 53.47
N SER A 2 -35.00 8.69 53.50
CA SER A 2 -34.61 9.56 52.36
C SER A 2 -33.34 10.41 52.63
N PHE A 3 -33.02 10.70 53.89
CA PHE A 3 -31.84 11.49 54.25
C PHE A 3 -30.50 10.74 54.18
N TYR A 4 -30.51 9.39 54.27
CA TYR A 4 -29.28 8.59 54.29
C TYR A 4 -28.69 8.33 52.89
N ARG A 5 -29.48 8.50 51.81
CA ARG A 5 -29.03 8.29 50.43
C ARG A 5 -28.31 9.50 49.83
N SER A 6 -28.57 10.72 50.32
CA SER A 6 -27.92 11.93 49.79
C SER A 6 -26.49 12.14 50.31
N VAL A 7 -26.17 11.65 51.52
CA VAL A 7 -24.82 11.81 52.11
C VAL A 7 -23.82 10.82 51.50
N VAL A 8 -24.27 9.60 51.15
CA VAL A 8 -23.41 8.57 50.53
C VAL A 8 -23.05 8.93 49.09
N SER A 9 -23.95 9.56 48.33
CA SER A 9 -23.62 10.06 46.97
C SER A 9 -22.72 11.29 46.99
N ALA A 10 -22.82 12.16 48.00
CA ALA A 10 -21.91 13.30 48.15
C ALA A 10 -20.49 12.86 48.54
N LEU A 11 -20.35 11.85 49.41
CA LEU A 11 -19.05 11.30 49.79
C LEU A 11 -18.36 10.55 48.65
N LEU A 12 -19.11 9.86 47.77
CA LEU A 12 -18.53 9.17 46.60
C LEU A 12 -18.04 10.15 45.52
N VAL A 13 -18.74 11.28 45.33
CA VAL A 13 -18.32 12.34 44.40
C VAL A 13 -17.10 13.08 44.95
N ILE A 14 -17.03 13.35 46.26
CA ILE A 14 -15.84 13.93 46.89
C ILE A 14 -14.64 12.97 46.77
N ALA A 15 -14.83 11.65 46.92
CA ALA A 15 -13.76 10.68 46.72
C ALA A 15 -13.24 10.63 45.27
N LEU A 16 -14.11 10.79 44.25
CA LEU A 16 -13.69 10.85 42.84
C LEU A 16 -13.01 12.18 42.43
N PHE A 17 -13.29 13.28 43.14
CA PHE A 17 -12.57 14.54 42.95
C PHE A 17 -11.23 14.60 43.70
N VAL A 18 -11.08 13.86 44.81
CA VAL A 18 -9.81 13.81 45.57
C VAL A 18 -8.77 12.92 44.86
N VAL A 19 -9.18 11.90 44.09
CA VAL A 19 -8.23 11.08 43.29
C VAL A 19 -7.71 11.83 42.06
N ASN A 20 -8.45 12.80 41.52
CA ASN A 20 -8.03 13.59 40.35
C ASN A 20 -7.25 14.88 40.71
N ALA A 21 -7.13 15.23 41.99
CA ALA A 21 -6.44 16.43 42.46
C ALA A 21 -5.04 16.18 43.04
N GLN A 22 -4.54 14.93 43.00
CA GLN A 22 -3.18 14.61 43.46
C GLN A 22 -2.07 14.85 42.42
N TYR A 23 -2.43 15.26 41.19
CA TYR A 23 -1.46 15.63 40.17
C TYR A 23 -1.48 17.13 39.83
N GLY A 24 -1.93 17.95 40.78
CA GLY A 24 -1.72 19.40 40.77
C GLY A 24 -0.35 19.75 41.35
N ILE A 25 0.67 19.80 40.49
CA ILE A 25 1.90 20.60 40.57
C ILE A 25 2.26 21.16 41.97
N ALA A 26 3.00 20.35 42.74
CA ALA A 26 3.93 20.83 43.75
C ALA A 26 5.33 20.37 43.33
N GLN A 27 6.16 21.33 42.88
CA GLN A 27 7.56 21.10 42.54
C GLN A 27 8.39 20.70 43.77
N THR A 28 9.55 20.07 43.50
CA THR A 28 10.68 19.73 44.39
C THR A 28 10.82 18.28 44.86
N GLY A 29 10.66 17.34 43.94
CA GLY A 29 11.63 16.25 43.84
C GLY A 29 12.36 16.45 42.52
N GLN A 30 13.70 16.50 42.50
CA GLN A 30 14.41 16.14 41.28
C GLN A 30 13.96 14.71 40.98
N MET A 31 13.01 14.55 40.07
CA MET A 31 12.72 13.26 39.48
C MET A 31 13.99 12.91 38.71
N SER A 32 14.86 12.16 39.37
CA SER A 32 16.04 11.60 38.73
C SER A 32 15.55 10.72 37.60
N MET A 33 16.16 10.91 36.42
CA MET A 33 15.87 10.07 35.28
C MET A 33 16.03 8.60 35.69
N PRO A 34 15.03 7.74 35.45
CA PRO A 34 15.17 6.32 35.72
C PRO A 34 16.31 5.72 34.87
N ASP A 35 16.93 4.64 35.37
CA ASP A 35 18.10 3.98 34.77
C ASP A 35 17.91 3.62 33.28
N ASN A 36 16.65 3.49 32.83
CA ASN A 36 16.33 3.24 31.43
C ASN A 36 16.63 4.43 30.48
N HIS A 37 16.98 5.60 30.99
CA HIS A 37 17.41 6.76 30.20
C HIS A 37 18.87 6.67 29.74
N GLU A 38 19.69 5.88 30.42
CA GLU A 38 21.12 5.76 30.15
C GLU A 38 21.47 4.54 29.29
N ILE A 39 20.45 3.88 28.71
CA ILE A 39 20.66 2.70 27.87
C ILE A 39 21.27 3.13 26.53
N ALA A 40 22.53 2.74 26.30
CA ALA A 40 23.29 3.10 25.10
C ALA A 40 22.62 2.66 23.78
N ASP A 41 21.80 1.60 23.81
CA ASP A 41 21.06 1.08 22.66
C ASP A 41 19.55 1.34 22.72
N PHE A 42 19.11 2.36 23.49
CA PHE A 42 17.70 2.73 23.63
C PHE A 42 16.95 2.77 22.29
N TRP A 43 17.56 3.33 21.24
CA TRP A 43 16.97 3.38 19.89
C TRP A 43 16.60 2.01 19.30
N LEU A 44 17.29 0.94 19.71
CA LEU A 44 17.05 -0.43 19.29
C LEU A 44 16.12 -1.19 20.24
N THR A 45 16.16 -0.87 21.53
CA THR A 45 15.52 -1.69 22.59
C THR A 45 14.22 -1.09 23.14
N HIS A 46 14.01 0.22 23.04
CA HIS A 46 12.85 0.89 23.65
C HIS A 46 11.51 0.40 23.10
N GLY A 47 11.47 -0.06 21.84
CA GLY A 47 10.26 -0.60 21.23
C GLY A 47 9.75 -1.87 21.94
N GLN A 48 10.66 -2.72 22.44
CA GLN A 48 10.27 -3.90 23.22
C GLN A 48 9.69 -3.49 24.58
N SER A 49 10.35 -2.56 25.27
CA SER A 49 9.90 -2.04 26.57
C SER A 49 8.56 -1.30 26.45
N ALA A 50 8.38 -0.49 25.42
CA ALA A 50 7.13 0.24 25.16
C ALA A 50 5.95 -0.70 24.85
N ARG A 51 6.20 -1.85 24.18
CA ARG A 51 5.17 -2.87 23.96
C ARG A 51 4.77 -3.61 25.24
N GLN A 52 5.70 -3.74 26.19
CA GLN A 52 5.40 -4.34 27.48
C GLN A 52 4.54 -3.41 28.33
N ASP A 53 4.93 -2.14 28.43
CA ASP A 53 4.17 -1.13 29.13
C ASP A 53 4.55 0.30 28.68
N ILE A 54 3.76 0.86 27.76
CA ILE A 54 3.95 2.24 27.31
C ILE A 54 3.59 3.27 28.39
N THR A 55 2.76 2.88 29.38
CA THR A 55 2.31 3.79 30.44
C THR A 55 3.44 4.15 31.40
N PHE A 56 4.43 3.26 31.55
CA PHE A 56 5.67 3.53 32.27
C PHE A 56 6.39 4.78 31.74
N CYS A 57 6.51 4.91 30.41
CA CYS A 57 7.09 6.08 29.78
C CYS A 57 6.13 7.28 29.82
N ALA A 58 4.84 7.03 29.59
CA ALA A 58 3.81 8.06 29.54
C ALA A 58 3.54 8.76 30.88
N ALA A 59 4.03 8.19 31.99
CA ALA A 59 4.03 8.83 33.31
C ALA A 59 4.81 10.16 33.32
N CYS A 60 5.81 10.31 32.43
CA CYS A 60 6.63 11.52 32.32
C CYS A 60 6.67 12.12 30.90
N HIS A 61 6.49 11.30 29.87
CA HIS A 61 6.55 11.72 28.47
C HIS A 61 5.16 11.79 27.85
N ALA A 62 4.70 13.00 27.54
CA ALA A 62 3.50 13.17 26.74
C ALA A 62 3.69 12.63 25.31
N ARG A 63 2.57 12.38 24.62
CA ARG A 63 2.51 11.86 23.25
C ARG A 63 3.51 12.51 22.30
N GLU A 64 3.68 13.83 22.42
CA GLU A 64 4.52 14.66 21.55
C GLU A 64 6.00 14.26 21.57
N TYR A 65 6.51 13.69 22.67
CA TYR A 65 7.88 13.14 22.71
C TYR A 65 8.03 11.94 21.79
N CYS A 66 7.05 11.02 21.81
CA CYS A 66 7.08 9.79 21.03
C CYS A 66 6.86 10.07 19.53
N SER A 67 5.93 10.99 19.22
CA SER A 67 5.60 11.38 17.84
C SER A 67 6.75 12.06 17.10
N ARG A 68 7.85 12.44 17.77
CA ARG A 68 9.04 12.97 17.10
C ARG A 68 9.76 11.96 16.21
N CYS A 69 9.83 10.71 16.63
CA CYS A 69 10.47 9.63 15.86
C CYS A 69 9.43 8.72 15.23
N HIS A 70 8.32 8.50 15.92
CA HIS A 70 7.21 7.72 15.39
C HIS A 70 6.28 8.61 14.59
N VAL A 71 6.82 9.17 13.49
CA VAL A 71 6.10 10.07 12.57
C VAL A 71 4.98 9.36 11.81
N SER A 72 5.09 8.03 11.70
CA SER A 72 3.98 7.18 11.27
C SER A 72 3.04 6.94 12.45
N ALA A 73 1.74 7.02 12.20
CA ALA A 73 0.73 6.91 13.24
C ALA A 73 0.72 5.51 13.89
N ILE A 74 1.46 5.33 14.98
CA ILE A 74 1.35 4.17 15.88
C ILE A 74 0.16 4.42 16.79
N SER A 75 -0.84 3.53 16.74
CA SER A 75 -2.10 3.67 17.48
C SER A 75 -1.92 3.83 18.98
N GLU A 76 -0.95 3.12 19.54
CA GLU A 76 -0.61 3.10 20.96
C GLU A 76 -0.05 4.45 21.42
N ILE A 77 0.77 5.09 20.58
CA ILE A 77 1.28 6.45 20.82
C ILE A 77 0.13 7.46 20.69
N GLN A 78 -0.73 7.29 19.69
CA GLN A 78 -1.84 8.22 19.45
C GLN A 78 -2.84 8.27 20.61
N ALA A 79 -2.99 7.14 21.31
CA ALA A 79 -3.84 6.99 22.50
C ALA A 79 -3.25 7.63 23.78
N LEU A 80 -1.98 8.04 23.77
CA LEU A 80 -1.36 8.70 24.92
C LEU A 80 -1.90 10.12 25.15
N PRO A 81 -1.89 10.61 26.40
CA PRO A 81 -2.23 11.98 26.71
C PRO A 81 -1.35 12.98 25.94
N SER A 82 -1.99 13.99 25.39
CA SER A 82 -1.34 15.15 24.77
C SER A 82 -1.01 16.18 25.82
N ASN A 83 0.12 16.87 25.68
CA ASN A 83 0.43 18.04 26.48
C ASN A 83 0.86 19.21 25.57
N PRO A 84 0.07 20.29 25.47
CA PRO A 84 0.42 21.46 24.65
C PRO A 84 1.75 22.12 25.02
N ASP A 85 2.10 22.18 26.31
CA ASP A 85 3.37 22.76 26.75
C ASP A 85 4.56 21.90 26.27
N VAL A 86 4.35 20.57 26.22
CA VAL A 86 5.33 19.66 25.63
C VAL A 86 5.35 19.80 24.12
N ALA A 87 4.22 20.02 23.46
CA ALA A 87 4.15 20.26 22.02
C ALA A 87 5.02 21.46 21.61
N ASP A 88 4.93 22.56 22.34
CA ASP A 88 5.72 23.77 22.09
C ASP A 88 7.21 23.57 22.43
N TYR A 89 7.51 22.91 23.56
CA TYR A 89 8.87 22.49 23.90
C TYR A 89 9.47 21.59 22.81
N VAL A 90 8.65 20.71 22.26
CA VAL A 90 9.06 19.80 21.21
C VAL A 90 9.28 20.57 19.89
N ALA A 91 8.32 21.36 19.45
CA ALA A 91 8.43 22.13 18.21
C ALA A 91 9.63 23.10 18.20
N SER A 92 10.02 23.65 19.36
CA SER A 92 11.11 24.62 19.49
C SER A 92 12.53 24.04 19.51
N ARG A 93 12.70 22.71 19.49
CA ARG A 93 14.03 22.08 19.36
C ARG A 93 14.27 21.61 17.94
N GLU A 94 15.39 22.06 17.38
CA GLU A 94 15.91 21.54 16.12
C GLU A 94 16.35 20.08 16.28
N TRP A 95 15.92 19.26 15.34
CA TRP A 95 16.46 17.91 15.17
C TRP A 95 17.67 18.01 14.25
N PRO A 96 18.85 17.51 14.64
CA PRO A 96 20.00 17.54 13.76
C PRO A 96 19.71 16.69 12.54
N ALA A 97 19.75 17.32 11.37
CA ALA A 97 19.62 16.60 10.12
C ALA A 97 20.78 15.59 10.01
N PRO A 98 20.52 14.32 9.66
CA PRO A 98 21.59 13.36 9.47
C PRO A 98 22.52 13.80 8.34
N PRO A 99 23.76 13.29 8.26
CA PRO A 99 24.72 13.66 7.20
C PRO A 99 24.21 13.47 5.77
N THR A 100 23.14 12.68 5.58
CA THR A 100 22.46 12.47 4.31
C THR A 100 21.62 13.67 3.86
N HIS A 101 21.28 14.62 4.75
CA HIS A 101 20.63 15.87 4.39
C HIS A 101 21.67 16.87 3.87
N THR A 102 22.02 16.71 2.59
CA THR A 102 22.88 17.65 1.88
C THR A 102 22.06 18.49 0.90
N PRO A 103 22.56 19.66 0.48
CA PRO A 103 21.97 20.41 -0.63
C PRO A 103 21.93 19.64 -1.96
N PHE A 104 22.68 18.53 -2.07
CA PHE A 104 22.82 17.69 -3.26
C PHE A 104 22.12 16.33 -3.09
N PHE A 105 21.09 16.28 -2.22
CA PHE A 105 20.37 15.04 -1.96
C PHE A 105 19.83 14.41 -3.24
N VAL A 106 19.29 15.20 -4.16
CA VAL A 106 18.72 14.71 -5.43
C VAL A 106 19.75 13.93 -6.25
N GLU A 107 21.00 14.38 -6.24
CA GLU A 107 22.11 13.78 -6.99
C GLU A 107 22.73 12.57 -6.26
N ASP A 108 22.83 12.63 -4.94
CA ASP A 108 23.64 11.70 -4.14
C ASP A 108 22.82 10.60 -3.44
N HIS A 109 21.51 10.79 -3.28
CA HIS A 109 20.67 9.84 -2.53
C HIS A 109 20.58 8.47 -3.20
N ARG A 110 20.88 8.34 -4.49
CA ARG A 110 20.80 7.07 -5.24
C ARG A 110 21.57 5.94 -4.56
N ALA A 111 22.79 6.22 -4.11
CA ALA A 111 23.68 5.20 -3.55
C ALA A 111 23.21 4.79 -2.15
N VAL A 112 22.75 5.76 -1.37
CA VAL A 112 22.23 5.53 -0.02
C VAL A 112 20.89 4.80 -0.08
N ALA A 113 19.96 5.25 -0.92
CA ALA A 113 18.65 4.64 -1.12
C ALA A 113 18.75 3.20 -1.68
N ALA A 114 19.71 2.94 -2.58
CA ALA A 114 19.97 1.59 -3.07
C ALA A 114 20.53 0.65 -1.99
N SER A 115 21.21 1.19 -0.97
CA SER A 115 21.76 0.39 0.13
C SER A 115 20.73 0.07 1.21
N THR A 116 19.96 1.06 1.67
CA THR A 116 18.87 0.89 2.63
C THR A 116 18.02 2.15 2.73
N THR A 117 16.71 1.99 2.81
CA THR A 117 15.74 3.06 3.09
C THR A 117 15.27 3.09 4.54
N GLN A 118 15.67 2.08 5.34
CA GLN A 118 15.19 1.91 6.71
C GLN A 118 15.66 3.02 7.65
N THR A 119 16.85 3.57 7.42
CA THR A 119 17.39 4.71 8.18
C THR A 119 16.55 5.97 7.96
N CYS A 120 16.10 6.20 6.72
CA CYS A 120 15.21 7.30 6.37
C CYS A 120 13.84 7.16 7.06
N ALA A 121 13.32 5.93 7.15
CA ALA A 121 12.02 5.61 7.76
C ALA A 121 11.88 6.02 9.24
N THR A 122 13.00 6.35 9.89
CA THR A 122 13.01 6.88 11.26
C THR A 122 12.40 8.28 11.36
N CYS A 123 12.53 9.09 10.31
CA CYS A 123 12.01 10.47 10.30
C CYS A 123 11.07 10.72 9.12
N HIS A 124 11.10 9.87 8.11
CA HIS A 124 10.38 10.03 6.86
C HIS A 124 9.33 8.94 6.67
N VAL A 125 8.12 9.33 6.26
CA VAL A 125 7.15 8.38 5.69
C VAL A 125 7.61 8.07 4.27
N VAL A 126 8.53 7.11 4.17
CA VAL A 126 9.32 6.80 2.95
C VAL A 126 8.44 6.69 1.72
N GLU A 127 7.31 5.98 1.80
CA GLU A 127 6.38 5.85 0.68
C GLU A 127 5.92 7.22 0.17
N GLN A 128 5.39 8.09 1.03
CA GLN A 128 4.85 9.39 0.62
C GLN A 128 5.94 10.35 0.11
N GLN A 129 7.11 10.34 0.75
CA GLN A 129 8.18 11.30 0.47
C GLN A 129 9.10 10.86 -0.68
N CYS A 130 9.28 9.55 -0.92
CA CYS A 130 9.90 9.09 -2.16
C CYS A 130 8.96 9.37 -3.32
N ASN A 131 7.67 9.05 -3.16
CA ASN A 131 6.67 9.17 -4.23
C ASN A 131 6.42 10.61 -4.68
N SER A 132 6.65 11.62 -3.83
CA SER A 132 6.50 13.02 -4.25
C SER A 132 7.41 13.41 -5.41
N CYS A 133 8.59 12.79 -5.53
CA CYS A 133 9.49 12.99 -6.66
C CYS A 133 9.48 11.81 -7.64
N HIS A 134 9.43 10.58 -7.13
CA HIS A 134 9.55 9.36 -7.93
C HIS A 134 8.26 8.95 -8.65
N LEU A 135 7.08 9.22 -8.09
CA LEU A 135 5.81 8.94 -8.78
C LEU A 135 5.27 10.15 -9.55
N GLY A 136 5.96 11.29 -9.46
CA GLY A 136 5.45 12.57 -9.91
C GLY A 136 4.21 12.93 -9.11
N SER A 137 4.32 13.87 -8.17
CA SER A 137 3.11 14.58 -7.78
C SER A 137 2.50 15.14 -9.07
N GLU A 138 1.19 15.07 -9.23
CA GLU A 138 0.42 15.57 -10.38
C GLU A 138 0.55 17.11 -10.56
N THR A 139 1.54 17.73 -9.93
CA THR A 139 1.79 19.15 -9.78
C THR A 139 2.95 19.67 -10.65
N LEU A 140 3.50 18.86 -11.57
CA LEU A 140 4.48 19.36 -12.55
C LEU A 140 3.86 20.17 -13.70
N GLU A 141 2.53 20.23 -13.83
CA GLU A 141 1.89 21.16 -14.78
C GLU A 141 1.98 22.64 -14.37
N ARG A 142 2.38 22.97 -13.14
CA ARG A 142 2.27 24.36 -12.63
C ARG A 142 3.58 25.14 -12.49
N GLN A 143 4.75 24.52 -12.62
CA GLN A 143 6.02 25.25 -12.48
C GLN A 143 7.00 24.79 -13.55
N GLY A 144 7.07 25.59 -14.60
CA GLY A 144 7.79 25.29 -15.82
C GLY A 144 9.22 24.80 -15.62
N GLY A 145 9.55 23.74 -16.35
CA GLY A 145 10.89 23.62 -16.94
C GLY A 145 11.77 22.48 -16.47
N VAL A 146 11.32 21.55 -15.63
CA VAL A 146 12.07 20.32 -15.37
C VAL A 146 11.44 19.17 -16.14
N THR A 147 11.98 18.89 -17.32
CA THR A 147 11.50 17.84 -18.24
C THR A 147 12.18 16.48 -18.03
N ASP A 148 12.95 16.31 -16.96
CA ASP A 148 13.78 15.11 -16.78
C ASP A 148 13.89 14.67 -15.31
N VAL A 149 12.73 14.49 -14.68
CA VAL A 149 12.64 13.46 -13.64
C VAL A 149 12.20 12.21 -14.37
N ASP A 150 13.04 11.17 -14.33
CA ASP A 150 12.76 9.81 -14.78
C ASP A 150 11.49 9.30 -14.09
N ASN A 151 10.33 9.70 -14.62
CA ASN A 151 9.04 9.25 -14.18
C ASN A 151 8.94 7.77 -14.58
N TYR A 152 8.70 6.89 -13.61
CA TYR A 152 8.52 5.45 -13.88
C TYR A 152 7.38 5.16 -14.86
N HIS A 153 6.50 6.14 -15.10
CA HIS A 153 5.54 6.15 -16.20
C HIS A 153 5.84 7.32 -17.15
N PRO A 154 5.86 7.11 -18.47
CA PRO A 154 6.05 8.22 -19.37
C PRO A 154 4.80 9.15 -19.39
N LEU A 155 4.89 10.37 -19.91
CA LEU A 155 3.77 11.35 -19.93
C LEU A 155 2.53 10.80 -20.67
N ASN A 156 1.29 11.01 -20.21
CA ASN A 156 0.08 10.46 -20.85
C ASN A 156 -0.05 8.92 -20.81
N PHE A 157 0.37 8.28 -19.71
CA PHE A 157 0.24 6.82 -19.52
C PHE A 157 -1.18 6.31 -19.81
N ILE A 158 -2.22 6.97 -19.29
CA ILE A 158 -3.62 6.56 -19.49
C ILE A 158 -3.96 6.44 -20.98
N GLN A 159 -3.41 7.29 -21.84
CA GLN A 159 -3.69 7.32 -23.26
C GLN A 159 -2.92 6.27 -24.08
N ARG A 160 -1.77 5.77 -23.59
CA ARG A 160 -0.91 4.87 -24.37
C ARG A 160 -0.65 3.50 -23.76
N HIS A 161 -1.03 3.26 -22.50
CA HIS A 161 -0.69 2.02 -21.80
C HIS A 161 -1.29 0.77 -22.46
N SER A 162 -2.33 0.90 -23.28
CA SER A 162 -2.88 -0.19 -24.09
C SER A 162 -1.89 -0.69 -25.14
N ALA A 163 -1.23 0.23 -25.87
CA ALA A 163 -0.21 -0.11 -26.84
C ALA A 163 1.05 -0.66 -26.13
N SER A 164 1.48 -0.02 -25.04
CA SER A 164 2.60 -0.50 -24.25
C SER A 164 2.37 -1.90 -23.64
N ALA A 165 1.15 -2.20 -23.20
CA ALA A 165 0.77 -3.52 -22.71
C ALA A 165 0.74 -4.58 -23.84
N TRP A 166 0.26 -4.21 -25.03
CA TRP A 166 0.26 -5.09 -26.21
C TRP A 166 1.69 -5.42 -26.68
N ASN A 167 2.54 -4.40 -26.74
CA ASN A 167 3.94 -4.52 -27.17
C ASN A 167 4.88 -5.05 -26.09
N GLN A 168 4.39 -5.21 -24.85
CA GLN A 168 5.20 -5.61 -23.70
C GLN A 168 6.40 -4.67 -23.48
N GLU A 169 6.18 -3.37 -23.70
CA GLU A 169 7.24 -2.36 -23.64
C GLU A 169 7.83 -2.21 -22.22
N ASN A 170 7.07 -2.58 -21.19
CA ASN A 170 7.50 -2.55 -19.80
C ASN A 170 7.00 -3.78 -19.04
N GLU A 171 7.84 -4.30 -18.16
CA GLU A 171 7.49 -5.39 -17.26
C GLU A 171 6.77 -4.82 -16.03
N CYS A 172 5.55 -4.29 -16.23
CA CYS A 172 4.76 -3.62 -15.17
C CYS A 172 4.64 -4.49 -13.90
N ALA A 173 4.64 -5.81 -14.08
CA ALA A 173 4.63 -6.82 -13.03
C ALA A 173 5.83 -6.75 -12.06
N SER A 174 6.93 -6.11 -12.47
CA SER A 174 8.13 -5.94 -11.63
C SER A 174 7.90 -4.97 -10.46
N CYS A 175 6.98 -4.01 -10.61
CA CYS A 175 6.65 -3.01 -9.59
C CYS A 175 5.17 -3.04 -9.16
N HIS A 176 4.26 -3.41 -10.06
CA HIS A 176 2.81 -3.46 -9.80
C HIS A 176 2.31 -4.89 -9.87
N ASN A 177 1.24 -5.21 -9.13
CA ASN A 177 0.45 -6.41 -9.40
C ASN A 177 -0.60 -6.07 -10.48
N PRO A 178 -0.43 -6.50 -11.75
CA PRO A 178 -1.29 -6.07 -12.84
C PRO A 178 -2.72 -6.57 -12.67
N GLU A 179 -2.88 -7.77 -12.14
CA GLU A 179 -4.18 -8.38 -11.83
C GLU A 179 -4.97 -7.52 -10.85
N THR A 180 -4.32 -6.98 -9.81
CA THR A 180 -5.01 -6.17 -8.80
C THR A 180 -5.24 -4.74 -9.29
N PHE A 181 -4.20 -4.11 -9.82
CA PHE A 181 -4.23 -2.70 -10.18
C PHE A 181 -5.03 -2.45 -11.47
N CYS A 182 -4.66 -3.13 -12.57
CA CYS A 182 -5.27 -2.91 -13.87
C CYS A 182 -6.74 -3.31 -13.84
N ARG A 183 -7.07 -4.47 -13.26
CA ARG A 183 -8.48 -4.90 -13.19
C ARG A 183 -9.32 -4.00 -12.31
N SER A 184 -8.81 -3.52 -11.18
CA SER A 184 -9.56 -2.60 -10.32
C SER A 184 -9.92 -1.31 -11.06
N CYS A 185 -8.93 -0.69 -11.71
CA CYS A 185 -9.14 0.53 -12.51
C CYS A 185 -10.13 0.29 -13.66
N HIS A 186 -9.91 -0.76 -14.47
CA HIS A 186 -10.77 -1.09 -15.59
C HIS A 186 -12.19 -1.50 -15.14
N THR A 187 -12.34 -2.17 -14.01
CA THR A 187 -13.67 -2.53 -13.46
C THR A 187 -14.42 -1.30 -12.99
N THR A 188 -13.72 -0.40 -12.29
CA THR A 188 -14.26 0.87 -11.77
C THR A 188 -14.74 1.76 -12.91
N LEU A 189 -13.95 1.88 -13.98
CA LEU A 189 -14.31 2.64 -15.18
C LEU A 189 -15.28 1.90 -16.11
N GLY A 190 -15.65 0.66 -15.79
CA GLY A 190 -16.61 -0.13 -16.56
C GLY A 190 -16.05 -0.78 -17.82
N PHE A 191 -14.73 -0.78 -18.02
CA PHE A 191 -14.05 -1.47 -19.11
C PHE A 191 -13.87 -2.98 -18.89
N ALA A 192 -14.09 -3.49 -17.67
CA ALA A 192 -14.09 -4.93 -17.42
C ALA A 192 -15.26 -5.64 -18.11
N SER A 193 -15.09 -6.92 -18.48
CA SER A 193 -16.18 -7.74 -18.98
C SER A 193 -17.20 -7.96 -17.86
N ARG A 194 -18.40 -7.38 -17.99
CA ARG A 194 -19.45 -7.49 -16.96
C ARG A 194 -20.41 -8.67 -17.17
N ASP A 195 -20.48 -9.21 -18.39
CA ASP A 195 -21.49 -10.23 -18.76
C ASP A 195 -20.91 -11.32 -19.69
N GLY A 196 -19.62 -11.62 -19.59
CA GLY A 196 -18.96 -12.53 -20.55
C GLY A 196 -19.01 -11.99 -21.99
N ARG A 197 -19.11 -10.67 -22.14
CA ARG A 197 -18.90 -9.92 -23.38
C ARG A 197 -17.70 -9.02 -23.16
N THR A 198 -16.67 -9.14 -23.98
CA THR A 198 -15.54 -8.23 -23.96
C THR A 198 -16.06 -6.81 -24.25
N ASN A 199 -15.91 -5.88 -23.30
CA ASN A 199 -16.32 -4.50 -23.53
C ASN A 199 -15.45 -3.92 -24.67
N THR A 200 -16.13 -3.29 -25.63
CA THR A 200 -15.60 -2.79 -26.91
C THR A 200 -14.56 -1.69 -26.78
N GLY A 201 -14.28 -1.18 -25.56
CA GLY A 201 -13.26 -0.15 -25.34
C GLY A 201 -11.85 -0.56 -25.79
N PHE A 202 -11.49 -1.84 -25.64
CA PHE A 202 -10.15 -2.36 -26.01
C PHE A 202 -10.19 -3.70 -26.77
N HIS A 203 -11.32 -4.38 -26.79
CA HIS A 203 -11.54 -5.62 -27.53
C HIS A 203 -12.65 -5.44 -28.56
N ASN A 204 -12.56 -4.41 -29.39
CA ASN A 204 -13.45 -4.24 -30.54
C ASN A 204 -13.27 -5.33 -31.62
N GLU A 205 -12.69 -6.50 -31.26
CA GLU A 205 -12.27 -7.56 -32.18
C GLU A 205 -11.47 -6.98 -33.37
N SER A 206 -10.67 -5.92 -33.15
CA SER A 206 -9.92 -5.28 -34.24
C SER A 206 -9.15 -6.33 -35.06
N SER A 207 -9.02 -6.06 -36.35
CA SER A 207 -8.32 -6.94 -37.27
C SER A 207 -6.92 -7.31 -36.74
N SER A 208 -6.20 -6.35 -36.17
CA SER A 208 -4.89 -6.54 -35.56
C SER A 208 -4.88 -7.61 -34.48
N PHE A 209 -5.84 -7.58 -33.55
CA PHE A 209 -5.99 -8.59 -32.52
C PHE A 209 -6.30 -9.95 -33.16
N THR A 210 -7.35 -10.01 -34.00
CA THR A 210 -7.83 -11.26 -34.61
C THR A 210 -6.74 -12.00 -35.40
N PHE A 211 -5.86 -11.28 -36.11
CA PHE A 211 -4.78 -11.90 -36.90
C PHE A 211 -3.52 -12.24 -36.09
N GLY A 212 -3.19 -11.47 -35.05
CA GLY A 212 -1.93 -11.63 -34.31
C GLY A 212 -2.02 -12.43 -33.01
N HIS A 213 -3.16 -12.37 -32.30
CA HIS A 213 -3.24 -12.85 -30.92
C HIS A 213 -3.02 -14.36 -30.78
N GLY A 214 -3.39 -15.17 -31.78
CA GLY A 214 -3.21 -16.61 -31.73
C GLY A 214 -1.74 -17.04 -31.69
N GLN A 215 -0.84 -16.31 -32.37
CA GLN A 215 0.60 -16.57 -32.28
C GLN A 215 1.14 -16.10 -30.93
N ALA A 216 0.79 -14.87 -30.52
CA ALA A 216 1.23 -14.29 -29.26
C ALA A 216 0.81 -15.15 -28.05
N ALA A 217 -0.44 -15.64 -28.04
CA ALA A 217 -0.96 -16.51 -27.00
C ALA A 217 -0.23 -17.86 -26.92
N ARG A 218 0.32 -18.37 -28.03
CA ARG A 218 1.15 -19.59 -28.01
C ARG A 218 2.56 -19.35 -27.47
N GLN A 219 3.03 -18.09 -27.50
CA GLN A 219 4.37 -17.71 -27.07
C GLN A 219 4.42 -17.26 -25.61
N GLY A 220 3.35 -16.65 -25.10
CA GLY A 220 3.26 -16.20 -23.71
C GLY A 220 1.83 -15.91 -23.28
N LEU A 221 1.05 -16.97 -23.01
CA LEU A 221 -0.35 -16.84 -22.58
C LEU A 221 -0.46 -16.16 -21.21
N GLU A 222 0.52 -16.39 -20.34
CA GLU A 222 0.61 -15.87 -18.98
C GLU A 222 0.58 -14.35 -18.93
N LEU A 223 1.07 -13.67 -19.97
CA LEU A 223 1.06 -12.22 -20.09
C LEU A 223 -0.34 -11.67 -20.36
N CYS A 224 -1.17 -12.43 -21.06
CA CYS A 224 -2.58 -12.10 -21.23
C CYS A 224 -3.37 -12.48 -19.97
N ALA A 225 -3.07 -13.65 -19.41
CA ALA A 225 -3.75 -14.19 -18.24
C ALA A 225 -3.44 -13.44 -16.93
N SER A 226 -2.45 -12.54 -16.92
CA SER A 226 -2.17 -11.65 -15.79
C SER A 226 -3.22 -10.55 -15.61
N CYS A 227 -4.10 -10.37 -16.59
CA CYS A 227 -5.18 -9.37 -16.56
C CYS A 227 -6.53 -9.95 -17.02
N HIS A 228 -6.52 -10.90 -17.96
CA HIS A 228 -7.72 -11.53 -18.52
C HIS A 228 -8.03 -12.86 -17.85
N ALA A 229 -9.28 -13.05 -17.44
CA ALA A 229 -9.72 -14.30 -16.87
C ALA A 229 -9.96 -15.36 -17.97
N GLN A 230 -9.91 -16.63 -17.61
CA GLN A 230 -10.23 -17.74 -18.52
C GLN A 230 -11.58 -17.55 -19.23
N GLN A 231 -12.54 -16.95 -18.53
CA GLN A 231 -13.88 -16.64 -19.04
C GLN A 231 -13.85 -15.73 -20.27
N ASP A 232 -12.89 -14.79 -20.33
CA ASP A 232 -12.71 -13.88 -21.47
C ASP A 232 -12.29 -14.65 -22.72
N CYS A 233 -11.36 -15.61 -22.58
CA CYS A 233 -10.92 -16.47 -23.68
C CYS A 233 -12.05 -17.36 -24.19
N LEU A 234 -12.90 -17.87 -23.28
CA LEU A 234 -13.99 -18.80 -23.59
C LEU A 234 -15.12 -18.16 -24.41
N GLN A 235 -15.20 -16.82 -24.48
CA GLN A 235 -16.12 -16.11 -25.37
C GLN A 235 -15.87 -16.44 -26.85
N CYS A 236 -14.63 -16.76 -27.21
CA CYS A 236 -14.25 -17.15 -28.56
C CYS A 236 -13.84 -18.62 -28.65
N HIS A 237 -13.11 -19.12 -27.66
CA HIS A 237 -12.42 -20.42 -27.72
C HIS A 237 -13.12 -21.59 -27.02
N SER A 238 -14.35 -21.40 -26.53
CA SER A 238 -15.14 -22.52 -25.99
C SER A 238 -15.62 -23.45 -27.10
N ALA A 239 -15.63 -24.76 -26.85
CA ALA A 239 -16.19 -25.73 -27.80
C ALA A 239 -17.73 -25.79 -27.77
N ARG A 240 -18.36 -25.20 -26.75
CA ARG A 240 -19.83 -25.26 -26.52
C ARG A 240 -20.49 -23.90 -26.68
N ALA A 241 -19.85 -22.85 -26.16
CA ALA A 241 -20.34 -21.47 -26.16
C ALA A 241 -19.47 -20.57 -27.05
N GLY A 242 -19.84 -19.30 -27.16
CA GLY A 242 -19.02 -18.31 -27.84
C GLY A 242 -18.89 -18.51 -29.36
N ARG A 243 -17.77 -18.08 -29.94
CA ARG A 243 -17.47 -18.16 -31.39
C ARG A 243 -16.93 -19.52 -31.85
N ARG A 244 -16.66 -20.45 -30.94
CA ARG A 244 -16.19 -21.82 -31.23
C ARG A 244 -14.91 -21.89 -32.07
N VAL A 245 -14.02 -20.91 -31.90
CA VAL A 245 -12.70 -20.89 -32.51
C VAL A 245 -11.81 -21.90 -31.81
N ASN A 246 -11.30 -22.89 -32.53
CA ASN A 246 -10.44 -23.91 -31.94
C ASN A 246 -9.11 -23.30 -31.45
N PRO A 247 -8.80 -23.31 -30.14
CA PRO A 247 -7.53 -22.79 -29.62
C PRO A 247 -6.35 -23.75 -29.83
N HIS A 248 -6.62 -25.00 -30.22
CA HIS A 248 -5.57 -25.99 -30.42
C HIS A 248 -4.79 -25.75 -31.70
N GLY A 249 -3.46 -25.79 -31.58
CA GLY A 249 -2.56 -25.64 -32.72
C GLY A 249 -2.57 -26.85 -33.67
N PRO A 250 -1.95 -26.71 -34.86
CA PRO A 250 -1.75 -27.83 -35.78
C PRO A 250 -1.06 -29.02 -35.09
N GLY A 251 -1.55 -30.24 -35.33
CA GLY A 251 -0.97 -31.46 -34.76
C GLY A 251 -1.32 -31.72 -33.28
N PHE A 252 -2.28 -31.00 -32.71
CA PHE A 252 -2.76 -31.28 -31.36
C PHE A 252 -3.38 -32.68 -31.27
N ASP A 253 -2.79 -33.54 -30.44
CA ASP A 253 -3.26 -34.90 -30.17
C ASP A 253 -4.04 -34.93 -28.86
N ALA A 254 -5.37 -34.84 -28.99
CA ALA A 254 -6.28 -34.85 -27.86
C ALA A 254 -6.23 -36.16 -27.09
N GLU A 255 -6.08 -37.30 -27.76
CA GLU A 255 -6.11 -38.62 -27.14
C GLU A 255 -4.89 -38.82 -26.24
N LYS A 256 -3.71 -38.45 -26.76
CA LYS A 256 -2.45 -38.50 -26.01
C LYS A 256 -2.49 -37.61 -24.77
N LEU A 257 -3.05 -36.40 -24.86
CA LEU A 257 -3.08 -35.46 -23.74
C LEU A 257 -4.21 -35.72 -22.75
N ARG A 258 -5.34 -36.29 -23.20
CA ARG A 258 -6.46 -36.66 -22.33
C ARG A 258 -6.05 -37.66 -21.24
N SER A 259 -5.14 -38.58 -21.57
CA SER A 259 -4.57 -39.53 -20.60
C SER A 259 -3.80 -38.86 -19.46
N LYS A 260 -3.33 -37.62 -19.65
CA LYS A 260 -2.53 -36.88 -18.65
C LYS A 260 -3.39 -36.00 -17.75
N ASN A 261 -4.42 -35.35 -18.29
CA ASN A 261 -5.34 -34.52 -17.50
C ASN A 261 -6.68 -34.31 -18.22
N GLN A 262 -7.64 -35.16 -17.93
CA GLN A 262 -8.99 -35.08 -18.50
C GLN A 262 -9.78 -33.88 -17.97
N GLY A 263 -9.51 -33.44 -16.74
CA GLY A 263 -10.21 -32.31 -16.10
C GLY A 263 -9.99 -31.00 -16.84
N LEU A 264 -8.77 -30.77 -17.34
CA LEU A 264 -8.44 -29.57 -18.11
C LEU A 264 -9.30 -29.43 -19.38
N CYS A 265 -9.58 -30.55 -20.05
CA CYS A 265 -10.41 -30.57 -21.24
C CYS A 265 -11.86 -30.13 -20.96
N LEU A 266 -12.36 -30.41 -19.74
CA LEU A 266 -13.75 -30.14 -19.39
C LEU A 266 -14.03 -28.63 -19.29
N PHE A 267 -13.05 -27.79 -18.94
CA PHE A 267 -13.25 -26.34 -18.85
C PHE A 267 -13.70 -25.70 -20.18
N CYS A 268 -13.25 -26.25 -21.31
CA CYS A 268 -13.59 -25.72 -22.63
C CYS A 268 -14.63 -26.59 -23.37
N HIS A 269 -14.68 -27.90 -23.10
CA HIS A 269 -15.53 -28.86 -23.83
C HIS A 269 -16.81 -29.28 -23.10
N PHE A 270 -16.97 -28.90 -21.84
CA PHE A 270 -18.16 -29.16 -21.03
C PHE A 270 -18.61 -27.88 -20.33
N SER A 271 -19.91 -27.60 -20.37
CA SER A 271 -20.53 -26.61 -19.49
C SER A 271 -20.94 -27.30 -18.19
N VAL A 272 -20.59 -26.70 -17.05
CA VAL A 272 -21.16 -27.11 -15.76
C VAL A 272 -22.64 -26.71 -15.77
N PRO A 273 -23.59 -27.61 -15.48
CA PRO A 273 -24.99 -27.21 -15.36
C PRO A 273 -25.15 -26.14 -14.27
N GLY A 274 -25.51 -24.92 -14.64
CA GLY A 274 -25.81 -23.82 -13.70
C GLY A 274 -24.70 -22.77 -13.46
N GLY A 275 -23.61 -22.76 -14.23
CA GLY A 275 -22.78 -21.55 -14.36
C GLY A 275 -23.44 -20.53 -15.31
N PRO A 276 -23.13 -19.21 -15.20
CA PRO A 276 -23.78 -18.17 -16.00
C PRO A 276 -23.74 -18.45 -17.50
#